data_AF-A0A537SQR8-F1
#
_entry.id   AF-A0A537SQR8-F1
#
_cell.length_a   1.000
_cell.length_b   1.000
_cell.length_c   1.000
_cell.angle_alpha   90.00
_cell.angle_beta   90.00
_cell.angle_gamma   90.00
#
_symmetry.space_group_name_H-M   'P 1'
#
loop_
_entity.id
_entity.type
_entity.pdbx_description
1 polymer ?
#
loop_
_entity_poly.entity_id
_entity_poly.type
_entity_poly.pdbx_seq_one_letter_code
_entity_poly.pdbx_strand_id
1 'polypeptide(L)'
;MVYFAVGGAAVTAQDTQPGRATFAEMIAFARLASVPCQRLAPDADSFHALALRRLIKPPITEEEIAAKEKDIKRLRVRLGLSRWCKRYAGQMEQARILVQVLRRQN
;
A
#
# COMPACT_ATOMS: atom_id res chain seq x y z
N MET A 1 9.09 6.33 -23.66
CA MET A 1 7.72 6.85 -23.87
C MET A 1 6.77 5.69 -23.60
N VAL A 2 6.19 5.61 -22.41
CA VAL A 2 5.16 4.59 -22.09
C VAL A 2 3.90 5.37 -21.70
N TYR A 3 3.04 5.60 -22.69
CA TYR A 3 1.76 6.25 -22.50
C TYR A 3 0.70 5.20 -22.16
N PHE A 4 0.05 5.42 -21.02
CA PHE A 4 -1.38 5.20 -20.76
C PHE A 4 -2.06 3.97 -21.40
N ALA A 5 -2.13 2.89 -20.62
CA ALA A 5 -3.21 1.90 -20.69
C ALA A 5 -3.81 1.70 -19.29
N VAL A 6 -4.20 2.79 -18.63
CA VAL A 6 -4.61 2.78 -17.22
C VAL A 6 -6.11 2.50 -17.03
N GLY A 7 -6.92 2.46 -18.10
CA GLY A 7 -8.37 2.24 -18.01
C GLY A 7 -8.79 0.79 -17.74
N GLY A 8 -8.19 -0.18 -18.46
CA GLY A 8 -8.53 -1.60 -18.32
C GLY A 8 -7.62 -2.38 -17.36
N ALA A 9 -6.34 -2.00 -17.26
CA ALA A 9 -5.36 -2.74 -16.47
C ALA A 9 -5.57 -2.62 -14.95
N ALA A 10 -6.12 -1.50 -14.49
CA ALA A 10 -6.40 -1.28 -13.07
C ALA A 10 -7.56 -2.15 -12.57
N VAL A 11 -8.58 -2.39 -13.39
CA VAL A 11 -9.66 -3.36 -13.10
C VAL A 11 -9.09 -4.78 -13.03
N THR A 12 -8.22 -5.16 -13.99
CA THR A 12 -7.57 -6.49 -13.95
C THR A 12 -6.58 -6.66 -12.79
N ALA A 13 -6.00 -5.59 -12.27
CA ALA A 13 -5.10 -5.65 -11.12
C ALA A 13 -5.85 -5.89 -9.79
N GLN A 14 -7.11 -5.47 -9.67
CA GLN A 14 -7.93 -5.71 -8.46
C GLN A 14 -8.34 -7.17 -8.30
N ASP A 15 -8.60 -7.85 -9.43
CA ASP A 15 -9.04 -9.26 -9.45
C ASP A 15 -7.88 -10.26 -9.55
N THR A 16 -6.68 -9.81 -9.88
CA THR A 16 -5.49 -10.69 -9.92
C THR A 16 -4.85 -10.78 -8.53
N GLN A 17 -4.56 -12.00 -8.08
CA GLN A 17 -3.87 -12.26 -6.80
C GLN A 17 -2.62 -11.38 -6.55
N PRO A 18 -1.76 -11.10 -7.54
CA PRO A 18 -0.59 -10.23 -7.35
C PRO A 18 -0.96 -8.79 -6.96
N GLY A 19 -1.98 -8.20 -7.59
CA GLY A 19 -2.39 -6.83 -7.26
C GLY A 19 -3.03 -6.75 -5.87
N ARG A 20 -3.86 -7.73 -5.50
CA ARG A 20 -4.39 -7.86 -4.14
C ARG A 20 -3.29 -7.95 -3.08
N ALA A 21 -2.26 -8.77 -3.33
CA ALA A 21 -1.13 -8.92 -2.43
C ALA A 21 -0.36 -7.62 -2.23
N THR A 22 -0.19 -6.80 -3.28
CA THR A 22 0.43 -5.47 -3.18
C THR A 22 -0.41 -4.51 -2.35
N PHE A 23 -1.74 -4.51 -2.50
CA PHE A 23 -2.62 -3.67 -1.67
C PHE A 23 -2.61 -4.08 -0.21
N ALA A 24 -2.65 -5.38 0.07
CA ALA A 24 -2.49 -5.91 1.42
C ALA A 24 -1.14 -5.52 2.03
N GLU A 25 -0.07 -5.54 1.24
CA GLU A 25 1.27 -5.08 1.68
C GLU A 25 1.25 -3.58 2.03
N MET A 26 0.67 -2.72 1.19
CA MET A 26 0.56 -1.28 1.48
C MET A 26 -0.22 -1.00 2.77
N ILE A 27 -1.35 -1.68 2.97
CA ILE A 27 -2.18 -1.55 4.18
C ILE A 27 -1.40 -2.03 5.42
N ALA A 28 -0.73 -3.18 5.32
CA ALA A 28 0.08 -3.72 6.41
C ALA A 28 1.27 -2.81 6.75
N PHE A 29 1.90 -2.19 5.75
CA PHE A 29 2.99 -1.24 5.95
C PHE A 29 2.47 0.02 6.65
N ALA A 30 1.31 0.54 6.23
CA ALA A 30 0.66 1.69 6.85
C ALA A 30 0.34 1.44 8.33
N ARG A 31 -0.22 0.28 8.66
CA ARG A 31 -0.52 -0.11 10.05
C ARG A 31 0.73 -0.18 10.91
N LEU A 32 1.82 -0.75 10.40
CA LEU A 32 3.01 -1.03 11.19
C LEU A 32 4.03 0.12 11.23
N ALA A 33 4.04 0.99 10.22
CA ALA A 33 5.07 2.03 10.07
C ALA A 33 4.57 3.44 10.38
N SER A 34 3.26 3.72 10.37
CA SER A 34 2.71 5.06 10.64
C SER A 34 3.25 5.69 11.92
N VAL A 35 3.09 5.03 13.06
CA VAL A 35 3.57 5.53 14.36
C VAL A 35 5.11 5.54 14.44
N PRO A 36 5.83 4.44 14.12
CA PRO A 36 7.30 4.43 14.21
C PRO A 36 8.01 5.40 13.27
N CYS A 37 7.40 5.74 12.13
CA CYS A 37 7.99 6.61 11.13
C CYS A 37 7.49 8.04 11.16
N GLN A 38 6.57 8.39 12.07
CA GLN A 38 5.99 9.74 12.14
C GLN A 38 7.04 10.86 12.18
N ARG A 39 8.16 10.66 12.88
CA ARG A 39 9.25 11.65 12.94
C ARG A 39 10.16 11.67 11.71
N LEU A 40 10.32 10.53 11.04
CA LEU A 40 11.27 10.35 9.93
C LEU A 40 10.63 10.51 8.55
N ALA A 41 9.30 10.40 8.48
CA ALA A 41 8.49 10.56 7.29
C ALA A 41 7.17 11.25 7.67
N PRO A 42 7.22 12.51 8.16
CA PRO A 42 6.02 13.22 8.63
C PRO A 42 5.02 13.47 7.50
N ASP A 43 5.49 13.59 6.26
CA ASP A 43 4.66 13.85 5.08
C ASP A 43 3.99 12.58 4.52
N ALA A 44 4.35 11.40 5.04
CA ALA A 44 3.82 10.13 4.55
C ALA A 44 2.45 9.83 5.18
N ASP A 45 1.40 10.17 4.43
CA ASP A 45 0.01 9.94 4.84
C ASP A 45 -0.42 8.47 4.64
N SER A 46 -0.63 7.77 5.75
CA SER A 46 -1.10 6.39 5.78
C SER A 46 -2.59 6.24 5.47
N PHE A 47 -3.36 7.32 5.50
CA PHE A 47 -4.80 7.30 5.24
C PHE A 47 -5.12 6.73 3.86
N HIS A 48 -4.35 7.08 2.84
CA HIS A 48 -4.58 6.60 1.48
C HIS A 48 -4.43 5.08 1.37
N ALA A 49 -3.40 4.51 2.01
CA ALA A 49 -3.24 3.05 2.05
C ALA A 49 -4.40 2.37 2.77
N LEU A 50 -4.90 2.93 3.88
CA LEU A 50 -6.07 2.38 4.58
C LEU A 50 -7.36 2.49 3.77
N ALA A 51 -7.50 3.55 2.95
CA ALA A 51 -8.63 3.73 2.07
C ALA A 51 -8.71 2.66 0.96
N LEU A 52 -7.58 2.08 0.55
CA LEU A 52 -7.55 0.99 -0.44
C LEU A 52 -8.44 -0.18 -0.04
N ARG A 53 -8.51 -0.51 1.26
CA ARG A 53 -9.36 -1.60 1.77
C ARG A 53 -10.84 -1.43 1.38
N ARG A 54 -11.33 -0.19 1.33
CA ARG A 54 -12.72 0.14 0.99
C ARG A 54 -12.93 0.32 -0.52
N LEU A 55 -11.88 0.68 -1.26
CA LEU A 55 -11.95 1.00 -2.68
C LEU A 55 -11.77 -0.22 -3.58
N ILE A 56 -11.06 -1.25 -3.12
CA ILE A 56 -10.85 -2.49 -3.86
C ILE A 56 -12.04 -3.43 -3.63
N LYS A 57 -12.53 -4.04 -4.71
CA LYS A 57 -13.58 -5.06 -4.69
C LYS A 57 -13.02 -6.37 -5.27
N PRO A 58 -13.21 -7.53 -4.60
CA PRO A 58 -13.72 -7.66 -3.24
C PRO A 58 -12.78 -7.02 -2.20
N PRO A 59 -13.26 -6.60 -1.02
CA PRO A 59 -12.41 -5.97 0.00
C PRO A 59 -11.19 -6.84 0.35
N ILE A 60 -10.06 -6.21 0.67
CA ILE A 60 -8.90 -6.92 1.21
C ILE A 60 -9.26 -7.43 2.61
N THR A 61 -9.07 -8.73 2.85
CA THR A 61 -9.40 -9.37 4.13
C THR A 61 -8.34 -9.08 5.20
N GLU A 62 -8.70 -9.23 6.47
CA GLU A 62 -7.73 -9.14 7.56
C GLU A 62 -6.65 -10.22 7.49
N GLU A 63 -6.97 -11.40 6.98
CA GLU A 63 -6.03 -12.50 6.80
C GLU A 63 -4.96 -12.17 5.75
N GLU A 64 -5.35 -11.58 4.62
CA GLU A 64 -4.43 -11.10 3.58
C GLU A 64 -3.47 -10.03 4.15
N ILE A 65 -3.98 -9.12 4.98
CA ILE A 65 -3.18 -8.07 5.62
C ILE A 65 -2.25 -8.67 6.68
N ALA A 66 -2.75 -9.54 7.56
CA ALA A 66 -1.98 -10.17 8.63
C ALA A 66 -0.84 -11.04 8.09
N ALA A 67 -1.07 -11.73 6.98
CA ALA A 67 -0.01 -12.47 6.27
C ALA A 67 1.14 -11.53 5.87
N LYS A 68 0.82 -10.35 5.30
CA LYS A 68 1.81 -9.35 4.91
C LYS A 68 2.46 -8.64 6.09
N GLU A 69 1.73 -8.42 7.18
CA GLU A 69 2.30 -7.83 8.40
C GLU A 69 3.47 -8.64 8.96
N LYS A 70 3.41 -9.98 8.88
CA LYS A 70 4.50 -10.86 9.31
C LYS A 70 5.77 -10.64 8.49
N ASP A 71 5.64 -10.52 7.16
CA ASP A 71 6.76 -10.27 6.26
C ASP A 71 7.34 -8.87 6.44
N ILE A 72 6.47 -7.88 6.62
CA ILE A 72 6.83 -6.48 6.88
C ILE A 72 7.58 -6.34 8.21
N LYS A 73 7.14 -7.03 9.28
CA LYS A 73 7.89 -7.08 10.56
C LYS A 73 9.30 -7.64 10.37
N ARG A 74 9.46 -8.73 9.60
CA ARG A 74 10.78 -9.30 9.29
C ARG A 74 11.63 -8.33 8.47
N LEU A 75 11.03 -7.64 7.50
CA LEU A 75 11.72 -6.67 6.66
C LEU A 75 12.20 -5.47 7.49
N ARG A 76 11.42 -5.01 8.49
CA ARG A 76 11.84 -3.95 9.42
C ARG A 76 13.11 -4.32 10.17
N VAL A 77 13.19 -5.55 10.68
CA VAL A 77 14.37 -6.06 11.39
C VAL A 77 15.60 -6.05 10.49
N ARG A 78 15.45 -6.39 9.20
CA ARG A 78 16.55 -6.42 8.23
C ARG A 78 17.01 -5.03 7.77
N LEU A 79 16.09 -4.09 7.59
CA LEU A 79 16.38 -2.78 6.99
C LEU A 79 16.87 -1.73 8.00
N GLY A 80 16.48 -1.85 9.27
CA GLY A 80 16.67 -0.79 10.27
C GLY A 80 15.71 0.39 10.06
N LEU A 81 15.52 1.19 11.12
CA LEU A 81 14.42 2.19 11.18
C LEU A 81 14.48 3.25 10.07
N SER A 82 15.66 3.78 9.73
CA SER A 82 15.78 4.84 8.72
C SER A 82 15.37 4.35 7.31
N ARG A 83 15.95 3.23 6.84
CA ARG A 83 15.58 2.66 5.52
C ARG A 83 14.14 2.15 5.51
N TRP A 84 13.67 1.65 6.65
CA TRP A 84 12.27 1.28 6.85
C TRP A 84 11.33 2.46 6.58
N CYS A 85 11.60 3.61 7.19
CA CYS A 85 10.77 4.80 7.03
C CYS A 85 10.87 5.45 5.66
N LYS A 86 12.04 5.38 5.01
CA LYS A 86 12.16 5.78 3.60
C LYS A 86 11.28 4.92 2.68
N ARG A 87 11.23 3.60 2.94
CA ARG A 87 10.36 2.67 2.20
C ARG A 87 8.88 2.91 2.49
N TYR A 88 8.53 3.18 3.75
CA TYR A 88 7.18 3.60 4.15
C TYR A 88 6.72 4.83 3.34
N ALA A 89 7.53 5.89 3.28
CA ALA A 89 7.19 7.10 2.54
C ALA A 89 6.90 6.82 1.06
N GLY A 90 7.76 6.03 0.40
CA GLY A 90 7.53 5.63 -0.99
C GLY A 90 6.25 4.81 -1.19
N GLN A 91 5.94 3.88 -0.27
CA GLN A 91 4.71 3.09 -0.32
C GLN A 91 3.46 3.97 -0.13
N MET A 92 3.49 4.96 0.77
CA MET A 92 2.34 5.83 1.01
C MET A 92 2.08 6.76 -0.18
N GLU A 93 3.14 7.26 -0.82
CA GLU A 93 2.99 8.06 -2.04
C GLU A 93 2.40 7.22 -3.18
N GLN A 94 2.85 5.98 -3.33
CA GLN A 94 2.25 5.06 -4.31
C GLN A 94 0.77 4.79 -4.00
N ALA A 95 0.42 4.58 -2.72
CA ALA A 95 -0.96 4.38 -2.31
C ALA A 95 -1.85 5.61 -2.60
N ARG A 96 -1.33 6.83 -2.42
CA ARG A 96 -2.02 8.08 -2.76
C ARG A 96 -2.38 8.14 -4.24
N ILE A 97 -1.41 7.88 -5.12
CA ILE A 97 -1.61 7.86 -6.57
C ILE A 97 -2.66 6.80 -6.94
N LEU A 98 -2.56 5.61 -6.36
CA LEU A 98 -3.47 4.51 -6.61
C LEU A 98 -4.91 4.82 -6.21
N VAL A 99 -5.13 5.42 -5.03
CA VAL A 99 -6.45 5.88 -4.60
C VAL A 99 -7.05 6.88 -5.58
N GLN A 100 -6.25 7.84 -6.07
CA GLN A 100 -6.72 8.83 -7.05
C GLN A 100 -7.14 8.19 -8.37
N VAL A 101 -6.39 7.19 -8.84
CA VAL A 101 -6.72 6.44 -10.06
C VAL A 101 -8.00 5.62 -9.85
N LEU A 102 -8.12 4.87 -8.75
CA LEU A 102 -9.28 4.04 -8.47
C LEU A 102 -10.56 4.86 -8.29
N ARG A 103 -10.48 6.04 -7.68
CA ARG A 103 -11.62 6.96 -7.56
C ARG A 103 -12.10 7.56 -8.88
N ARG A 104 -11.26 7.58 -9.92
CA ARG A 104 -11.64 8.05 -11.26
C ARG A 104 -12.27 6.95 -12.13
N GLN A 105 -12.12 5.69 -11.71
CA GLN A 105 -12.59 4.51 -12.44
C GLN A 105 -13.92 3.97 -11.92
N ASN A 106 -14.20 4.17 -10.64
CA ASN A 106 -15.53 4.00 -10.04
C ASN A 106 -16.36 5.27 -10.23
#